data_AF-A0A955SZK9-F1
#
_entry.id   AF-A0A955SZK9-F1
#
_cell.length_a   1.000
_cell.length_b   1.000
_cell.length_c   1.000
_cell.angle_alpha   90.00
_cell.angle_beta   90.00
_cell.angle_gamma   90.00
#
_symmetry.space_group_name_H-M   'P 1'
#
loop_
_entity.id
_entity.type
_entity.pdbx_description
1 polymer ?
#
loop_
_entity_poly.entity_id
_entity_poly.type
_entity_poly.pdbx_seq_one_letter_code
_entity_poly.pdbx_strand_id
1 'polypeptide(L)'
;MCLVLAIAGLPIAHSQEPSRPFFERFRDPPPEARILKIVHRLPDAAEGQEELLDTLTDQGFGGMATNVAFDDYLESEEKWAAFVQGVDMAKARGMAMWLYDERGYPSCKAGGLTLRDHPEWQAQGLYIADTISRSGEVKLEAPPGEFVLASAFSVKEDSIDLERAVDLTDSVSEGHLTWTAPEGEWRVMIVTKDFLHTGTHADGNLSDALPYPNLLMPEPTHRFIELTHAAYARRLDNDLGRWFVATFTDEPSLMSLFLKRQPWSVLPWGPNLPTEFRKRRGYALEPHIPEL
;
A
#
# COMPACT_ATOMS: atom_id res chain seq x y z
N MET A 1 -42.51 2.32 -46.77
CA MET A 1 -41.42 3.17 -46.25
C MET A 1 -41.24 2.84 -44.78
N CYS A 2 -40.24 2.00 -44.48
CA CYS A 2 -39.54 1.90 -43.18
C CYS A 2 -38.51 0.79 -43.37
N LEU A 3 -37.33 1.21 -43.84
CA LEU A 3 -36.15 0.39 -44.00
C LEU A 3 -35.60 0.11 -42.59
N VAL A 4 -35.75 -1.12 -42.10
CA VAL A 4 -35.08 -1.55 -40.87
C VAL A 4 -33.64 -1.92 -41.25
N LEU A 5 -32.71 -0.98 -41.11
CA LEU A 5 -31.29 -1.29 -41.11
C LEU A 5 -30.96 -2.01 -39.81
N ALA A 6 -30.79 -3.32 -39.89
CA ALA A 6 -30.08 -4.08 -38.87
C ALA A 6 -28.61 -3.63 -38.91
N ILE A 7 -28.20 -2.82 -37.93
CA ILE A 7 -26.79 -2.64 -37.63
C ILE A 7 -26.37 -3.91 -36.89
N ALA A 8 -25.86 -4.87 -37.65
CA ALA A 8 -25.15 -6.01 -37.09
C ALA A 8 -24.03 -5.47 -36.20
N GLY A 9 -24.07 -5.82 -34.92
CA GLY A 9 -22.99 -5.51 -34.00
C GLY A 9 -21.68 -6.02 -34.57
N LEU A 10 -20.72 -5.11 -34.74
CA LEU A 10 -19.33 -5.48 -34.99
C LEU A 10 -18.91 -6.40 -33.84
N PRO A 11 -18.41 -7.61 -34.11
CA PRO A 11 -17.87 -8.45 -33.06
C PRO A 11 -16.72 -7.69 -32.42
N ILE A 12 -16.78 -7.48 -31.11
CA ILE A 12 -15.65 -7.03 -30.32
C ILE A 12 -14.52 -8.01 -30.64
N ALA A 13 -13.43 -7.51 -31.23
CA ALA A 13 -12.25 -8.29 -31.48
C ALA A 13 -11.65 -8.70 -30.12
N HIS A 14 -12.15 -9.79 -29.53
CA HIS A 14 -11.25 -10.69 -28.84
C HIS A 14 -10.18 -11.02 -29.85
N SER A 15 -8.94 -10.68 -29.53
CA SER A 15 -7.78 -11.02 -30.35
C SER A 15 -7.92 -12.49 -30.75
N GLN A 16 -7.93 -12.78 -32.06
CA GLN A 16 -7.95 -14.17 -32.57
C GLN A 16 -6.63 -14.91 -32.28
N GLU A 17 -5.85 -14.41 -31.32
CA GLU A 17 -4.48 -14.78 -30.99
C GLU A 17 -4.37 -16.13 -30.27
N PRO A 18 -5.25 -16.54 -29.33
CA PRO A 18 -5.06 -17.82 -28.62
C PRO A 18 -5.18 -19.05 -29.52
N SER A 19 -5.81 -18.91 -30.71
CA SER A 19 -5.98 -19.99 -31.69
C SER A 19 -4.78 -20.20 -32.62
N ARG A 20 -3.78 -19.32 -32.63
CA ARG A 20 -2.59 -19.48 -33.49
C ARG A 20 -1.70 -20.62 -32.95
N PRO A 21 -1.14 -21.48 -33.83
CA PRO A 21 -0.18 -22.50 -33.44
C PRO A 21 0.99 -21.93 -32.61
N PHE A 22 1.49 -22.70 -31.64
CA PHE A 22 2.56 -22.24 -30.73
C PHE A 22 3.77 -21.67 -31.48
N PHE A 23 4.23 -22.32 -32.55
CA PHE A 23 5.41 -21.87 -33.30
C PHE A 23 5.18 -20.51 -33.99
N GLU A 24 3.95 -20.23 -34.42
CA GLU A 24 3.62 -18.92 -35.00
C GLU A 24 3.62 -17.83 -33.95
N ARG A 25 3.03 -18.09 -32.78
CA ARG A 25 3.06 -17.17 -31.62
C ARG A 25 4.47 -17.02 -31.04
N PHE A 26 5.32 -18.03 -31.14
CA PHE A 26 6.70 -17.89 -30.70
C PHE A 26 7.52 -17.01 -31.64
N ARG A 27 7.30 -17.14 -32.96
CA ARG A 27 7.97 -16.32 -33.98
C ARG A 27 7.48 -14.87 -33.98
N ASP A 28 6.19 -14.67 -33.73
CA ASP A 28 5.53 -13.36 -33.67
C ASP A 28 4.58 -13.34 -32.46
N PRO A 29 5.09 -12.96 -31.28
CA PRO A 29 4.32 -13.02 -30.04
C PRO A 29 3.14 -12.08 -30.06
N PRO A 30 1.96 -12.48 -29.53
CA PRO A 30 0.84 -11.57 -29.37
C PRO A 30 1.21 -10.41 -28.43
N PRO A 31 0.54 -9.26 -28.52
CA PRO A 31 0.80 -8.10 -27.66
C PRO A 31 0.81 -8.45 -26.15
N GLU A 32 -0.12 -9.28 -25.70
CA GLU A 32 -0.21 -9.75 -24.30
C GLU A 32 0.98 -10.60 -23.80
N ALA A 33 1.80 -11.13 -24.72
CA ALA A 33 3.01 -11.90 -24.40
C ALA A 33 4.30 -11.07 -24.55
N ARG A 34 4.21 -9.80 -24.96
CA ARG A 34 5.35 -8.90 -25.08
C ARG A 34 5.52 -8.07 -23.80
N ILE A 35 6.68 -7.44 -23.66
CA ILE A 35 6.96 -6.51 -22.56
C ILE A 35 5.97 -5.34 -22.65
N LEU A 36 5.50 -4.85 -21.50
CA LEU A 36 4.71 -3.63 -21.38
C LEU A 36 5.57 -2.50 -20.82
N LYS A 37 5.42 -1.30 -21.38
CA LYS A 37 6.10 -0.11 -20.87
C LYS A 37 5.23 0.54 -19.79
N ILE A 38 5.81 0.93 -18.66
CA ILE A 38 5.11 1.81 -17.71
C ILE A 38 5.07 3.22 -18.28
N VAL A 39 3.86 3.79 -18.39
CA VAL A 39 3.59 5.13 -18.93
C VAL A 39 2.65 5.86 -17.97
N HIS A 40 3.23 6.70 -17.09
CA HIS A 40 2.47 7.45 -16.09
C HIS A 40 1.87 8.77 -16.60
N ARG A 41 2.26 9.21 -17.80
CA ARG A 41 1.81 10.47 -18.40
C ARG A 41 1.64 10.27 -19.90
N LEU A 42 0.42 9.98 -20.32
CA LEU A 42 0.03 10.11 -21.72
C LEU A 42 0.03 11.60 -22.09
N PRO A 43 0.51 11.98 -23.29
CA PRO A 43 0.35 13.33 -23.81
C PRO A 43 -1.12 13.75 -23.82
N ASP A 44 -1.41 15.02 -23.58
CA ASP A 44 -2.81 15.49 -23.51
C ASP A 44 -3.48 15.55 -24.89
N ALA A 45 -2.70 15.87 -25.92
CA ALA A 45 -3.17 15.97 -27.30
C ALA A 45 -3.07 14.63 -28.04
N ALA A 46 -4.07 14.35 -28.87
CA ALA A 46 -4.18 13.12 -29.64
C ALA A 46 -2.94 12.84 -30.49
N GLU A 47 -2.37 13.86 -31.16
CA GLU A 47 -1.19 13.70 -32.02
C GLU A 47 0.02 13.18 -31.23
N GLY A 48 0.21 13.68 -30.00
CA GLY A 48 1.27 13.20 -29.11
C GLY A 48 1.02 11.78 -28.61
N GLN A 49 -0.24 11.41 -28.38
CA GLN A 49 -0.60 10.04 -28.02
C GLN A 49 -0.36 9.08 -29.20
N GLU A 50 -0.67 9.49 -30.44
CA GLU A 50 -0.37 8.70 -31.64
C GLU A 50 1.13 8.44 -31.78
N GLU A 51 1.95 9.48 -31.68
CA GLU A 51 3.41 9.38 -31.78
C GLU A 51 4.00 8.47 -30.69
N LEU A 52 3.51 8.58 -29.46
CA LEU A 52 3.93 7.71 -28.37
C LEU A 52 3.58 6.25 -28.66
N LEU A 53 2.34 5.98 -29.06
CA LEU A 53 1.88 4.61 -29.33
C LEU A 53 2.56 4.00 -30.56
N ASP A 54 2.90 4.81 -31.57
CA ASP A 54 3.71 4.39 -32.73
C ASP A 54 5.12 4.01 -32.26
N THR A 55 5.74 4.86 -31.45
CA THR A 55 7.07 4.60 -30.86
C THR A 55 7.09 3.29 -30.06
N LEU A 56 6.08 3.03 -29.22
CA LEU A 56 5.99 1.80 -28.45
C LEU A 56 5.87 0.57 -29.36
N THR A 57 5.09 0.68 -30.44
CA THR A 57 4.91 -0.39 -31.43
C THR A 57 6.22 -0.68 -32.17
N ASP A 58 6.90 0.36 -32.64
CA ASP A 58 8.18 0.24 -33.36
C ASP A 58 9.30 -0.34 -32.48
N GLN A 59 9.25 -0.08 -31.18
CA GLN A 59 10.17 -0.67 -30.19
C GLN A 59 9.80 -2.10 -29.78
N GLY A 60 8.67 -2.63 -30.28
CA GLY A 60 8.23 -4.01 -30.02
C GLY A 60 7.52 -4.23 -28.69
N PHE A 61 7.08 -3.16 -28.01
CA PHE A 61 6.23 -3.31 -26.82
C PHE A 61 4.86 -3.87 -27.20
N GLY A 62 4.29 -4.68 -26.31
CA GLY A 62 2.92 -5.19 -26.44
C GLY A 62 1.85 -4.19 -26.06
N GLY A 63 2.26 -3.09 -25.44
CA GLY A 63 1.37 -2.08 -24.88
C GLY A 63 2.00 -1.48 -23.64
N MET A 64 1.16 -1.14 -22.66
CA MET A 64 1.59 -0.33 -21.51
C MET A 64 0.86 -0.65 -20.21
N ALA A 65 1.54 -0.44 -19.10
CA ALA A 65 0.91 -0.21 -17.81
C ALA A 65 0.76 1.29 -17.63
N THR A 66 -0.47 1.78 -17.45
CA THR A 66 -0.75 3.22 -17.45
C THR A 66 -1.84 3.60 -16.44
N ASN A 67 -1.94 4.89 -16.18
CA ASN A 67 -2.82 5.53 -15.22
C ASN A 67 -3.14 6.95 -15.71
N VAL A 68 -4.14 7.59 -15.10
CA VAL A 68 -4.37 9.03 -15.34
C VAL A 68 -3.11 9.80 -14.94
N ALA A 69 -2.75 10.83 -15.70
CA ALA A 69 -1.51 11.58 -15.48
C ALA A 69 -1.36 12.06 -14.03
N PHE A 70 -0.13 12.09 -13.52
CA PHE A 70 0.16 12.49 -12.13
C PHE A 70 -0.16 13.96 -11.83
N ASP A 71 -0.16 14.81 -12.86
CA ASP A 71 -0.53 16.22 -12.77
C ASP A 71 -2.02 16.33 -12.40
N ASP A 72 -2.32 16.90 -11.23
CA ASP A 72 -3.67 16.92 -10.64
C ASP A 72 -4.36 15.53 -10.64
N TYR A 73 -3.58 14.51 -10.24
CA TYR A 73 -3.95 13.09 -10.26
C TYR A 73 -5.36 12.84 -9.70
N LEU A 74 -6.20 12.17 -10.49
CA LEU A 74 -7.62 11.84 -10.22
C LEU A 74 -8.57 13.05 -10.11
N GLU A 75 -8.07 14.28 -10.08
CA GLU A 75 -8.85 15.50 -9.86
C GLU A 75 -9.07 16.32 -11.14
N SER A 76 -8.20 16.19 -12.15
CA SER A 76 -8.34 16.90 -13.42
C SER A 76 -9.16 16.12 -14.45
N GLU A 77 -10.34 16.65 -14.82
CA GLU A 77 -11.18 16.09 -15.90
C GLU A 77 -10.49 16.14 -17.27
N GLU A 78 -9.59 17.10 -17.51
CA GLU A 78 -8.79 17.16 -18.74
C GLU A 78 -7.84 15.96 -18.82
N LYS A 79 -7.15 15.64 -17.71
CA LYS A 79 -6.27 14.45 -17.65
C LYS A 79 -7.05 13.15 -17.74
N TRP A 80 -8.25 13.10 -17.18
CA TRP A 80 -9.16 11.97 -17.37
C TRP A 80 -9.57 11.80 -18.83
N ALA A 81 -9.92 12.88 -19.53
CA ALA A 81 -10.29 12.83 -20.94
C ALA A 81 -9.11 12.35 -21.81
N ALA A 82 -7.91 12.89 -21.58
CA ALA A 82 -6.69 12.44 -22.25
C ALA A 82 -6.40 10.96 -21.98
N PHE A 83 -6.56 10.50 -20.74
CA PHE A 83 -6.38 9.10 -20.37
C PHE A 83 -7.35 8.18 -21.12
N VAL A 84 -8.65 8.49 -21.13
CA VAL A 84 -9.66 7.68 -21.84
C VAL A 84 -9.36 7.63 -23.34
N GLN A 85 -9.03 8.78 -23.95
CA GLN A 85 -8.64 8.86 -25.36
C GLN A 85 -7.43 7.95 -25.67
N GLY A 86 -6.38 8.00 -24.85
CA GLY A 86 -5.18 7.20 -25.09
C GLY A 86 -5.42 5.70 -24.87
N VAL A 87 -6.25 5.34 -23.90
CA VAL A 87 -6.71 3.95 -23.67
C VAL A 87 -7.51 3.44 -24.87
N ASP A 88 -8.43 4.25 -25.41
CA ASP A 88 -9.19 3.94 -26.62
C ASP A 88 -8.26 3.70 -27.83
N MET A 89 -7.33 4.61 -28.06
CA MET A 89 -6.37 4.53 -29.17
C MET A 89 -5.45 3.31 -29.05
N ALA A 90 -4.94 3.03 -27.86
CA ALA A 90 -4.12 1.84 -27.60
C ALA A 90 -4.91 0.55 -27.82
N LYS A 91 -6.17 0.50 -27.34
CA LYS A 91 -7.04 -0.67 -27.52
C LYS A 91 -7.38 -0.90 -28.99
N ALA A 92 -7.65 0.15 -29.75
CA ALA A 92 -7.90 0.07 -31.19
C ALA A 92 -6.70 -0.49 -31.98
N ARG A 93 -5.48 -0.32 -31.46
CA ARG A 93 -4.23 -0.88 -32.01
C ARG A 93 -3.94 -2.32 -31.54
N GLY A 94 -4.83 -2.91 -30.73
CA GLY A 94 -4.66 -4.25 -30.19
C GLY A 94 -3.64 -4.36 -29.07
N MET A 95 -3.23 -3.25 -28.45
CA MET A 95 -2.27 -3.27 -27.35
C MET A 95 -2.87 -3.90 -26.09
N ALA A 96 -2.03 -4.63 -25.34
CA ALA A 96 -2.36 -5.10 -24.01
C ALA A 96 -2.11 -3.98 -22.97
N MET A 97 -3.08 -3.75 -22.09
CA MET A 97 -3.02 -2.67 -21.12
C MET A 97 -3.14 -3.18 -19.69
N TRP A 98 -2.29 -2.66 -18.81
CA TRP A 98 -2.44 -2.83 -17.36
C TRP A 98 -2.86 -1.49 -16.75
N LEU A 99 -3.80 -1.51 -15.80
CA LEU A 99 -4.15 -0.33 -15.03
C LEU A 99 -3.21 -0.21 -13.83
N TYR A 100 -2.35 0.81 -13.83
CA TYR A 100 -1.57 1.17 -12.66
C TYR A 100 -2.47 2.01 -11.73
N ASP A 101 -2.59 1.61 -10.46
CA ASP A 101 -3.66 2.14 -9.60
C ASP A 101 -3.26 3.34 -8.73
N GLU A 102 -2.03 3.85 -8.86
CA GLU A 102 -1.47 4.84 -7.93
C GLU A 102 -0.74 6.02 -8.61
N ARG A 103 -0.53 7.10 -7.86
CA ARG A 103 0.51 8.11 -8.11
C ARG A 103 1.80 7.74 -7.39
N GLY A 104 2.62 6.92 -8.05
CA GLY A 104 3.93 6.51 -7.57
C GLY A 104 3.90 5.52 -6.40
N TYR A 105 5.07 5.06 -5.96
CA TYR A 105 5.18 3.99 -4.97
C TYR A 105 4.89 4.46 -3.53
N PRO A 106 4.26 3.65 -2.65
CA PRO A 106 3.46 2.46 -2.92
C PRO A 106 1.96 2.78 -3.04
N SER A 107 1.18 1.82 -3.57
CA SER A 107 -0.28 1.91 -3.69
C SER A 107 -1.00 2.08 -2.36
N CYS A 108 -2.25 2.53 -2.43
CA CYS A 108 -3.18 2.85 -1.35
C CYS A 108 -3.23 4.35 -0.96
N LYS A 109 -2.31 5.20 -1.42
CA LYS A 109 -2.29 6.64 -1.13
C LYS A 109 -3.25 7.44 -2.00
N ALA A 110 -3.48 7.01 -3.24
CA ALA A 110 -4.11 7.80 -4.31
C ALA A 110 -3.50 9.22 -4.39
N GLY A 111 -2.17 9.33 -4.39
CA GLY A 111 -1.49 10.64 -4.36
C GLY A 111 -1.75 11.47 -3.09
N GLY A 112 -2.12 10.84 -1.99
CA GLY A 112 -2.49 11.48 -0.71
C GLY A 112 -3.99 11.68 -0.52
N LEU A 113 -4.81 11.44 -1.55
CA LEU A 113 -6.27 11.61 -1.49
C LEU A 113 -6.95 10.67 -0.50
N THR A 114 -6.38 9.48 -0.26
CA THR A 114 -6.92 8.52 0.70
C THR A 114 -6.96 9.09 2.12
N LEU A 115 -5.95 9.88 2.51
CA LEU A 115 -5.83 10.43 3.86
C LEU A 115 -6.24 11.91 4.00
N ARG A 116 -6.50 12.61 2.89
CA ARG A 116 -6.74 14.06 2.87
C ARG A 116 -7.73 14.55 3.94
N ASP A 117 -8.81 13.79 4.15
CA ASP A 117 -9.86 14.11 5.13
C ASP A 117 -9.97 13.07 6.25
N HIS A 118 -9.00 12.16 6.34
CA HIS A 118 -8.96 11.06 7.31
C HIS A 118 -7.55 10.84 7.87
N PRO A 119 -6.96 11.83 8.58
CA PRO A 119 -5.64 11.66 9.19
C PRO A 119 -5.61 10.52 10.22
N GLU A 120 -6.75 10.19 10.84
CA GLU A 120 -6.90 9.08 11.78
C GLU A 120 -6.64 7.70 11.15
N TRP A 121 -6.64 7.61 9.83
CA TRP A 121 -6.37 6.39 9.07
C TRP A 121 -4.89 6.19 8.72
N GLN A 122 -4.00 7.09 9.13
CA GLN A 122 -2.57 6.92 8.92
C GLN A 122 -2.07 5.66 9.64
N ALA A 123 -1.08 4.99 9.03
CA ALA A 123 -0.41 3.81 9.58
C ALA A 123 0.09 4.10 11.00
N GLN A 124 -0.22 3.22 11.92
CA GLN A 124 0.13 3.33 13.34
C GLN A 124 0.91 2.10 13.78
N GLY A 125 1.67 2.24 14.85
CA GLY A 125 2.34 1.12 15.49
C GLY A 125 2.59 1.36 16.97
N LEU A 126 2.85 0.26 17.66
CA LEU A 126 3.39 0.26 19.01
C LEU A 126 4.91 0.27 18.89
N TYR A 127 5.55 1.35 19.31
CA TYR A 127 7.00 1.40 19.45
C TYR A 127 7.40 0.80 20.79
N ILE A 128 8.40 -0.07 20.77
CA ILE A 128 8.82 -0.85 21.93
C ILE A 128 10.31 -0.63 22.14
N ALA A 129 10.66 0.04 23.24
CA ALA A 129 12.03 0.06 23.75
C ALA A 129 12.12 -0.91 24.93
N ASP A 130 13.01 -1.89 24.84
CA ASP A 130 13.19 -2.90 25.87
C ASP A 130 14.66 -3.28 26.09
N THR A 131 14.92 -3.89 27.24
CA THR A 131 16.23 -4.44 27.58
C THR A 131 16.10 -5.59 28.58
N ILE A 132 17.15 -6.40 28.67
CA ILE A 132 17.30 -7.42 29.70
C ILE A 132 18.26 -6.91 30.78
N SER A 133 17.85 -6.97 32.04
CA SER A 133 18.69 -6.65 33.20
C SER A 133 18.69 -7.78 34.21
N ARG A 134 19.84 -8.02 34.85
CA ARG A 134 19.98 -9.03 35.92
C ARG A 134 19.95 -8.47 37.34
N SER A 135 20.18 -7.16 37.46
CA SER A 135 20.21 -6.39 38.70
C SER A 135 20.65 -4.95 38.39
N GLY A 136 20.29 -4.00 39.25
CA GLY A 136 20.83 -2.63 39.19
C GLY A 136 19.98 -1.68 38.35
N GLU A 137 20.50 -0.47 38.14
CA GLU A 137 19.76 0.61 37.47
C GLU A 137 19.54 0.30 35.98
N VAL A 138 18.29 0.39 35.55
CA VAL A 138 17.83 0.31 34.17
C VAL A 138 17.32 1.69 33.76
N LYS A 139 17.83 2.18 32.62
CA LYS A 139 17.39 3.41 31.99
C LYS A 139 16.98 3.12 30.55
N LEU A 140 15.74 3.42 30.20
CA LEU A 140 15.23 3.34 28.83
C LEU A 140 14.69 4.69 28.40
N GLU A 141 15.01 5.10 27.18
CA GLU A 141 14.36 6.23 26.52
C GLU A 141 12.98 5.80 26.04
N ALA A 142 11.95 6.59 26.34
CA ALA A 142 10.61 6.38 25.83
C ALA A 142 10.61 6.66 24.32
N PRO A 143 10.08 5.74 23.49
CA PRO A 143 9.83 6.07 22.09
C PRO A 143 8.84 7.23 21.95
N PRO A 144 8.73 7.87 20.78
CA PRO A 144 7.78 8.95 20.57
C PRO A 144 6.32 8.47 20.66
N GLY A 145 5.39 9.39 20.88
CA GLY A 145 3.95 9.14 20.83
C GLY A 145 3.26 9.04 22.19
N GLU A 146 2.06 8.46 22.16
CA GLU A 146 1.19 8.28 23.32
C GLU A 146 1.72 7.12 24.19
N PHE A 147 1.88 7.35 25.49
CA PHE A 147 2.24 6.29 26.44
C PHE A 147 1.20 5.17 26.47
N VAL A 148 1.65 3.91 26.41
CA VAL A 148 0.77 2.73 26.47
C VAL A 148 1.03 1.91 27.74
N LEU A 149 2.28 1.49 27.96
CA LEU A 149 2.67 0.75 29.17
C LEU A 149 4.16 0.92 29.46
N ALA A 150 4.53 0.79 30.72
CA ALA A 150 5.89 0.52 31.15
C ALA A 150 5.85 -0.60 32.18
N SER A 151 6.61 -1.67 31.97
CA SER A 151 6.56 -2.84 32.84
C SER A 151 7.87 -3.62 32.85
N ALA A 152 8.11 -4.32 33.96
CA ALA A 152 9.16 -5.33 34.06
C ALA A 152 8.57 -6.71 34.29
N PHE A 153 9.13 -7.70 33.60
CA PHE A 153 8.70 -9.10 33.65
C PHE A 153 9.88 -9.98 34.01
N SER A 154 9.71 -10.90 34.97
CA SER A 154 10.77 -11.86 35.27
C SER A 154 10.90 -12.87 34.13
N VAL A 155 12.14 -13.16 33.72
CA VAL A 155 12.47 -14.09 32.64
C VAL A 155 12.80 -15.46 33.21
N LYS A 156 12.22 -16.53 32.65
CA LYS A 156 12.53 -17.94 32.94
C LYS A 156 12.51 -18.74 31.65
N GLU A 157 13.58 -19.50 31.38
CA GLU A 157 13.66 -20.39 30.20
C GLU A 157 13.26 -19.68 28.89
N ASP A 158 13.79 -18.48 28.67
CA ASP A 158 13.49 -17.61 27.52
C ASP A 158 12.02 -17.13 27.39
N SER A 159 11.22 -17.26 28.45
CA SER A 159 9.84 -16.76 28.54
C SER A 159 9.67 -15.71 29.63
N ILE A 160 8.69 -14.82 29.50
CA ILE A 160 8.35 -13.81 30.51
C ILE A 160 7.14 -14.24 31.34
N ASP A 161 7.15 -13.96 32.65
CA ASP A 161 6.01 -14.19 33.55
C ASP A 161 5.07 -12.98 33.51
N LEU A 162 4.02 -13.05 32.69
CA LEU A 162 3.01 -11.99 32.54
C LEU A 162 2.17 -11.77 33.81
N GLU A 163 1.94 -12.81 34.62
CA GLU A 163 1.09 -12.72 35.82
C GLU A 163 1.75 -11.93 36.94
N ARG A 164 3.09 -11.90 36.96
CA ARG A 164 3.90 -11.17 37.94
C ARG A 164 4.55 -9.90 37.37
N ALA A 165 3.91 -9.30 36.37
CA ALA A 165 4.35 -8.03 35.82
C ALA A 165 4.45 -6.95 36.92
N VAL A 166 5.58 -6.24 36.94
CA VAL A 166 5.76 -5.06 37.78
C VAL A 166 5.39 -3.84 36.94
N ASP A 167 4.37 -3.10 37.37
CA ASP A 167 3.99 -1.83 36.75
C ASP A 167 5.05 -0.77 37.04
N LEU A 168 5.59 -0.17 35.97
CA LEU A 168 6.63 0.85 36.05
C LEU A 168 6.15 2.21 35.54
N THR A 169 4.84 2.42 35.39
CA THR A 169 4.26 3.68 34.90
C THR A 169 4.76 4.89 35.71
N ASP A 170 4.77 4.80 37.03
CA ASP A 170 5.25 5.88 37.93
C ASP A 170 6.78 6.06 37.91
N SER A 171 7.51 5.13 37.28
CA SER A 171 8.96 5.21 37.08
C SER A 171 9.35 5.90 35.77
N VAL A 172 8.36 6.36 35.00
CA VAL A 172 8.57 7.13 33.75
C VAL A 172 8.46 8.62 34.06
N SER A 173 9.54 9.35 33.82
CA SER A 173 9.59 10.81 33.98
C SER A 173 10.43 11.43 32.88
N GLU A 174 10.00 12.58 32.36
CA GLU A 174 10.74 13.34 31.33
C GLU A 174 11.18 12.48 30.12
N GLY A 175 10.31 11.58 29.65
CA GLY A 175 10.58 10.71 28.51
C GLY A 175 11.57 9.57 28.79
N HIS A 176 11.88 9.29 30.05
CA HIS A 176 12.79 8.22 30.44
C HIS A 176 12.15 7.33 31.51
N LEU A 177 12.29 6.02 31.33
CA LEU A 177 12.05 5.04 32.38
C LEU A 177 13.33 4.87 33.19
N THR A 178 13.26 5.05 34.52
CA THR A 178 14.36 4.71 35.43
C THR A 178 13.87 3.77 36.52
N TRP A 179 14.43 2.56 36.58
CA TRP A 179 14.03 1.55 37.56
C TRP A 179 15.24 0.76 38.06
N THR A 180 15.25 0.35 39.33
CA THR A 180 16.31 -0.51 39.87
C THR A 180 15.83 -1.95 39.89
N ALA A 181 16.39 -2.77 39.01
CA ALA A 181 16.06 -4.19 38.95
C ALA A 181 16.60 -4.92 40.19
N PRO A 182 15.77 -5.71 40.90
CA PRO A 182 16.24 -6.61 41.93
C PRO A 182 17.05 -7.76 41.29
N GLU A 183 17.70 -8.57 42.13
CA GLU A 183 18.38 -9.78 41.65
C GLU A 183 17.41 -10.70 40.89
N GLY A 184 17.83 -11.17 39.73
CA GLY A 184 17.03 -12.01 38.83
C GLY A 184 17.05 -11.45 37.41
N GLU A 185 16.69 -12.26 36.42
CA GLU A 185 16.65 -11.79 35.04
C GLU A 185 15.29 -11.15 34.73
N TRP A 186 15.30 -9.92 34.22
CA TRP A 186 14.11 -9.11 33.96
C TRP A 186 14.13 -8.55 32.55
N ARG A 187 13.03 -8.70 31.81
CA ARG A 187 12.73 -7.91 30.61
C ARG A 187 12.01 -6.65 31.04
N VAL A 188 12.63 -5.51 30.82
CA VAL A 188 12.07 -4.20 31.13
C VAL A 188 11.72 -3.51 29.83
N MET A 189 10.52 -2.97 29.71
CA MET A 189 10.07 -2.33 28.48
C MET A 189 9.20 -1.10 28.74
N ILE A 190 9.25 -0.18 27.78
CA ILE A 190 8.31 0.93 27.63
C ILE A 190 7.73 0.87 26.21
N VAL A 191 6.41 0.98 26.13
CA VAL A 191 5.65 0.94 24.88
C VAL A 191 4.91 2.25 24.73
N THR A 192 5.02 2.83 23.54
CA THR A 192 4.22 3.98 23.12
C THR A 192 3.52 3.67 21.81
N LYS A 193 2.48 4.44 21.48
CA LYS A 193 1.73 4.33 20.23
C LYS A 193 1.85 5.64 19.47
N ASP A 194 2.25 5.55 18.21
CA ASP A 194 2.34 6.71 17.33
C ASP A 194 2.10 6.32 15.87
N PHE A 195 2.10 7.32 15.00
CA PHE A 195 2.12 7.10 13.56
C PHE A 195 3.47 6.59 13.05
N LEU A 196 3.39 5.71 12.05
CA LEU A 196 4.55 5.17 11.34
C LEU A 196 4.87 6.07 10.15
N HIS A 197 5.91 6.90 10.30
CA HIS A 197 6.40 7.76 9.23
C HIS A 197 7.92 7.87 9.29
N THR A 198 8.46 8.55 10.30
CA THR A 198 9.89 8.85 10.43
C THR A 198 10.74 7.59 10.37
N GLY A 199 11.75 7.59 9.51
CA GLY A 199 12.65 6.47 9.35
C GLY A 199 12.08 5.26 8.59
N THR A 200 10.83 5.29 8.15
CA THR A 200 10.17 4.23 7.36
C THR A 200 10.27 4.49 5.86
N HIS A 201 9.68 3.60 5.05
CA HIS A 201 9.48 3.81 3.61
C HIS A 201 8.64 5.03 3.26
N ALA A 202 7.77 5.51 4.17
CA ALA A 202 6.98 6.72 3.96
C ALA A 202 7.85 7.99 4.04
N ASP A 203 8.81 8.04 4.97
CA ASP A 203 9.76 9.16 5.12
C ASP A 203 10.86 9.14 4.05
N GLY A 204 11.40 7.95 3.74
CA GLY A 204 12.46 7.77 2.74
C GLY A 204 11.99 7.54 1.30
N ASN A 205 10.74 7.89 0.97
CA ASN A 205 10.14 7.54 -0.31
C ASN A 205 10.78 8.30 -1.48
N LEU A 206 11.09 7.59 -2.58
CA LEU A 206 11.66 8.20 -3.79
C LEU A 206 10.64 8.99 -4.64
N SER A 207 9.34 8.68 -4.48
CA SER A 207 8.25 9.37 -5.18
C SER A 207 7.80 10.58 -4.36
N ASP A 208 7.01 10.33 -3.30
CA ASP A 208 6.47 11.36 -2.42
C ASP A 208 6.58 10.89 -0.96
N ALA A 209 7.18 11.71 -0.11
CA ALA A 209 7.29 11.47 1.34
C ALA A 209 5.98 11.84 2.06
N LEU A 210 4.92 11.08 1.75
CA LEU A 210 3.58 11.26 2.31
C LEU A 210 3.31 10.25 3.45
N PRO A 211 2.47 10.61 4.43
CA PRO A 211 1.84 9.65 5.33
C PRO A 211 1.22 8.47 4.58
N TYR A 212 1.39 7.27 5.12
CA TYR A 212 0.86 6.05 4.51
C TYR A 212 -0.41 5.58 5.22
N PRO A 213 -1.44 5.10 4.50
CA PRO A 213 -2.63 4.56 5.13
C PRO A 213 -2.39 3.28 5.93
N ASN A 214 -3.18 3.08 6.98
CA ASN A 214 -3.15 1.89 7.80
C ASN A 214 -3.87 0.73 7.12
N LEU A 215 -3.12 -0.21 6.55
CA LEU A 215 -3.68 -1.38 5.87
C LEU A 215 -4.30 -2.43 6.82
N LEU A 216 -4.18 -2.24 8.14
CA LEU A 216 -4.90 -3.07 9.11
C LEU A 216 -6.36 -2.65 9.24
N MET A 217 -6.72 -1.45 8.76
CA MET A 217 -8.06 -0.91 8.73
C MET A 217 -8.71 -1.14 7.36
N PRO A 218 -9.99 -1.54 7.28
CA PRO A 218 -10.69 -1.70 5.99
C PRO A 218 -11.03 -0.36 5.31
N GLU A 219 -11.27 0.69 6.09
CA GLU A 219 -11.76 1.99 5.60
C GLU A 219 -10.82 2.67 4.59
N PRO A 220 -9.49 2.71 4.80
CA PRO A 220 -8.59 3.40 3.89
C PRO A 220 -8.48 2.68 2.55
N THR A 221 -8.46 1.34 2.56
CA THR A 221 -8.47 0.54 1.32
C THR A 221 -9.79 0.71 0.57
N HIS A 222 -10.92 0.80 1.27
CA HIS A 222 -12.20 1.07 0.63
C HIS A 222 -12.22 2.44 -0.06
N ARG A 223 -11.78 3.50 0.64
CA ARG A 223 -11.67 4.84 0.04
C ARG A 223 -10.70 4.86 -1.13
N PHE A 224 -9.57 4.16 -1.06
CA PHE A 224 -8.64 4.04 -2.18
C PHE A 224 -9.32 3.44 -3.42
N ILE A 225 -10.07 2.35 -3.26
CA ILE A 225 -10.83 1.70 -4.36
C ILE A 225 -11.88 2.66 -4.95
N GLU A 226 -12.58 3.42 -4.11
CA GLU A 226 -13.58 4.41 -4.54
C GLU A 226 -12.97 5.56 -5.37
N LEU A 227 -11.81 6.05 -4.93
CA LEU A 227 -11.07 7.14 -5.57
C LEU A 227 -10.39 6.70 -6.88
N THR A 228 -9.93 5.44 -6.95
CA THR A 228 -9.16 4.91 -8.08
C THR A 228 -10.02 4.00 -8.95
N HIS A 229 -10.06 2.70 -8.67
CA HIS A 229 -10.71 1.65 -9.47
C HIS A 229 -12.15 2.02 -9.85
N ALA A 230 -12.95 2.54 -8.92
CA ALA A 230 -14.32 2.95 -9.22
C ALA A 230 -14.37 4.21 -10.11
N ALA A 231 -13.43 5.15 -9.98
CA ALA A 231 -13.33 6.33 -10.84
C ALA A 231 -12.90 5.97 -12.26
N TYR A 232 -11.96 5.03 -12.42
CA TYR A 232 -11.61 4.44 -13.71
C TYR A 232 -12.80 3.71 -14.33
N ALA A 233 -13.50 2.86 -13.56
CA ALA A 233 -14.65 2.10 -14.04
C ALA A 233 -15.76 3.01 -14.56
N ARG A 234 -16.11 4.08 -13.82
CA ARG A 234 -17.14 5.05 -14.25
C ARG A 234 -16.85 5.70 -15.61
N ARG A 235 -15.57 5.83 -15.98
CA ARG A 235 -15.11 6.46 -17.22
C ARG A 235 -14.90 5.47 -18.37
N LEU A 236 -14.96 4.18 -18.08
CA LEU A 236 -14.66 3.09 -19.01
C LEU A 236 -15.79 2.04 -19.02
N ASP A 237 -17.03 2.52 -19.19
CA ASP A 237 -18.25 1.72 -19.33
C ASP A 237 -18.58 0.78 -18.14
N ASN A 238 -17.99 1.01 -16.96
CA ASN A 238 -18.07 0.14 -15.78
C ASN A 238 -17.60 -1.31 -16.02
N ASP A 239 -16.75 -1.54 -17.03
CA ASP A 239 -16.17 -2.84 -17.35
C ASP A 239 -14.67 -2.71 -17.59
N LEU A 240 -13.90 -2.60 -16.51
CA LEU A 240 -12.43 -2.49 -16.59
C LEU A 240 -11.79 -3.70 -17.28
N GLY A 241 -12.40 -4.88 -17.20
CA GLY A 241 -11.88 -6.11 -17.81
C GLY A 241 -11.92 -6.10 -19.34
N ARG A 242 -12.81 -5.29 -19.94
CA ARG A 242 -12.79 -5.02 -21.38
C ARG A 242 -11.54 -4.28 -21.82
N TRP A 243 -11.04 -3.38 -20.98
CA TRP A 243 -9.94 -2.47 -21.30
C TRP A 243 -8.59 -3.03 -20.89
N PHE A 244 -8.49 -3.50 -19.64
CA PHE A 244 -7.23 -3.91 -19.01
C PHE A 244 -7.20 -5.41 -18.78
N VAL A 245 -6.04 -6.02 -19.03
CA VAL A 245 -5.81 -7.45 -18.77
C VAL A 245 -5.41 -7.71 -17.32
N ALA A 246 -4.90 -6.69 -16.61
CA ALA A 246 -4.48 -6.75 -15.23
C ALA A 246 -4.46 -5.36 -14.58
N THR A 247 -4.44 -5.34 -13.25
CA THR A 247 -4.17 -4.16 -12.44
C THR A 247 -2.79 -4.29 -11.79
N PHE A 248 -2.01 -3.22 -11.79
CA PHE A 248 -0.74 -3.12 -11.08
C PHE A 248 -0.96 -2.31 -9.79
N THR A 249 -0.92 -3.03 -8.67
CA THR A 249 -0.80 -2.46 -7.32
C THR A 249 0.66 -2.53 -6.85
N ASP A 250 1.25 -1.39 -6.52
CA ASP A 250 2.67 -1.22 -6.22
C ASP A 250 2.95 -1.43 -4.72
N GLU A 251 3.43 -2.64 -4.39
CA GLU A 251 3.92 -3.13 -3.08
C GLU A 251 3.40 -2.38 -1.82
N PRO A 252 2.13 -2.62 -1.42
CA PRO A 252 1.59 -2.10 -0.17
C PRO A 252 2.41 -2.55 1.04
N SER A 253 2.51 -1.71 2.07
CA SER A 253 3.40 -1.97 3.22
C SER A 253 2.77 -1.55 4.55
N LEU A 254 3.07 -2.29 5.63
CA LEU A 254 2.62 -1.94 6.98
C LEU A 254 3.43 -0.80 7.62
N MET A 255 4.43 -0.24 6.91
CA MET A 255 5.36 0.78 7.40
C MET A 255 6.12 0.38 8.68
N SER A 256 6.27 -0.92 8.92
CA SER A 256 6.96 -1.47 10.11
C SER A 256 8.43 -1.81 9.88
N LEU A 257 8.96 -1.60 8.67
CA LEU A 257 10.39 -1.72 8.38
C LEU A 257 11.03 -0.32 8.39
N PHE A 258 11.97 -0.12 9.30
CA PHE A 258 12.77 1.10 9.35
C PHE A 258 13.93 1.04 8.36
N LEU A 259 13.96 1.98 7.43
CA LEU A 259 15.07 2.22 6.51
C LEU A 259 16.23 2.98 7.17
N LYS A 260 15.92 3.79 8.19
CA LYS A 260 16.89 4.42 9.08
C LYS A 260 16.80 3.74 10.44
N ARG A 261 17.91 3.18 10.94
CA ARG A 261 17.94 2.48 12.23
C ARG A 261 17.31 3.33 13.34
N GLN A 262 16.31 2.79 14.02
CA GLN A 262 15.69 3.36 15.21
C GLN A 262 16.17 2.62 16.47
N PRO A 263 16.16 3.26 17.66
CA PRO A 263 16.57 2.61 18.90
C PRO A 263 15.46 1.77 19.55
N TRP A 264 14.26 1.75 18.97
CA TRP A 264 13.13 0.92 19.36
C TRP A 264 12.69 0.00 18.20
N SER A 265 12.03 -1.10 18.55
CA SER A 265 11.31 -1.94 17.60
C SER A 265 9.88 -1.43 17.39
N VAL A 266 9.16 -2.01 16.44
CA VAL A 266 7.78 -1.59 16.14
C VAL A 266 6.89 -2.79 15.82
N LEU A 267 5.71 -2.80 16.43
CA LEU A 267 4.61 -3.68 16.08
C LEU A 267 3.54 -2.86 15.33
N PRO A 268 3.29 -3.09 14.03
CA PRO A 268 2.21 -2.39 13.32
C PRO A 268 0.86 -2.62 14.00
N TRP A 269 0.08 -1.55 14.12
CA TRP A 269 -1.11 -1.52 14.97
C TRP A 269 -2.29 -0.86 14.25
N GLY A 270 -3.47 -1.44 14.44
CA GLY A 270 -4.75 -0.89 13.98
C GLY A 270 -5.75 -0.89 15.13
N PRO A 271 -6.62 0.13 15.28
CA PRO A 271 -7.62 0.16 16.35
C PRO A 271 -8.54 -1.07 16.37
N ASN A 272 -8.77 -1.69 15.21
CA ASN A 272 -9.56 -2.91 15.03
C ASN A 272 -8.78 -4.22 15.28
N LEU A 273 -7.45 -4.16 15.38
CA LEU A 273 -6.59 -5.35 15.48
C LEU A 273 -6.91 -6.23 16.68
N PRO A 274 -7.10 -5.73 17.92
CA PRO A 274 -7.44 -6.58 19.06
C PRO A 274 -8.78 -7.31 18.90
N THR A 275 -9.77 -6.63 18.32
CA THR A 275 -11.10 -7.19 18.05
C THR A 275 -11.00 -8.32 17.02
N GLU A 276 -10.32 -8.07 15.90
CA GLU A 276 -10.12 -9.07 14.85
C GLU A 276 -9.26 -10.25 15.32
N PHE A 277 -8.23 -9.98 16.14
CA PHE A 277 -7.40 -11.03 16.73
C PHE A 277 -8.24 -11.95 17.62
N ARG A 278 -9.01 -11.39 18.57
CA ARG A 278 -9.86 -12.17 19.48
C ARG A 278 -10.86 -13.02 18.73
N LYS A 279 -11.50 -12.47 17.69
CA LYS A 279 -12.42 -13.19 16.82
C LYS A 279 -11.77 -14.39 16.13
N ARG A 280 -10.50 -14.27 15.71
CA ARG A 280 -9.78 -15.30 14.92
C ARG A 280 -9.01 -16.30 15.78
N ARG A 281 -8.60 -15.91 16.99
CA ARG A 281 -7.72 -16.69 17.88
C ARG A 281 -8.39 -17.17 19.16
N GLY A 282 -9.51 -16.56 19.55
CA GLY A 282 -10.29 -16.97 20.72
C GLY A 282 -9.80 -16.43 22.06
N TYR A 283 -8.80 -15.53 22.08
CA TYR A 283 -8.30 -14.88 23.29
C TYR A 283 -7.87 -13.43 23.00
N ALA A 284 -7.70 -12.61 24.05
CA ALA A 284 -7.31 -11.21 23.93
C ALA A 284 -5.85 -11.05 23.50
N LEU A 285 -5.53 -10.06 22.67
CA LEU A 285 -4.16 -9.79 22.22
C LEU A 285 -3.39 -8.95 23.24
N GLU A 286 -4.08 -8.00 23.85
CA GLU A 286 -3.52 -6.93 24.66
C GLU A 286 -2.65 -7.45 25.83
N PRO A 287 -3.05 -8.51 26.58
CA PRO A 287 -2.19 -9.07 27.64
C PRO A 287 -0.88 -9.67 27.14
N HIS A 288 -0.80 -10.03 25.85
CA HIS A 288 0.34 -10.71 25.23
C HIS A 288 1.26 -9.77 24.46
N ILE A 289 0.96 -8.46 24.39
CA ILE A 289 1.83 -7.47 23.74
C ILE A 289 3.30 -7.57 24.25
N PRO A 290 3.57 -7.76 25.55
CA PRO A 290 4.94 -7.90 26.05
C PRO A 290 5.70 -9.13 25.53
N GLU A 291 5.00 -10.14 24.99
CA GLU A 291 5.61 -11.37 24.46
C GLU A 291 6.00 -11.28 22.98
N LEU A 292 5.51 -10.25 22.28
CA LEU A 292 5.75 -10.03 20.84
C LEU A 292 7.08 -9.29 20.60
#